data_AF-A0A1L7WS25-F1
#
_entry.id   AF-A0A1L7WS25-F1
#
_cell.length_a   1.000
_cell.length_b   1.000
_cell.length_c   1.000
_cell.angle_alpha   90.00
_cell.angle_beta   90.00
_cell.angle_gamma   90.00
#
_symmetry.space_group_name_H-M   'P 1'
#
loop_
_entity.id
_entity.type
_entity.pdbx_description
1 polymer ?
#
loop_
_entity_poly.entity_id
_entity_poly.type
_entity_poly.pdbx_seq_one_letter_code
_entity_poly.pdbx_strand_id
1 'polypeptide(L)'
;MSAESVSAAAVPLTPKKLEEIAEYEKIVKFRDDILAGRHPRIKVKLPSASLSVIAINFRANYYKDLDVDPRTKEAGIERALKAKMVLYSPYSIDGKRKRKSKSESVRRRVERDYLRAIEAHQVPSDPPSANNTMLVGVLPPRAGHNNSAMSWREQVEAANRES
;
A
#
# COMPACT_ATOMS: atom_id res chain seq x y z
N MET A 1 24.59 3.29 -37.78
CA MET A 1 23.95 2.45 -36.76
C MET A 1 23.81 1.06 -37.37
N SER A 2 24.72 0.17 -37.03
CA SER A 2 24.79 -1.18 -37.60
C SER A 2 23.85 -2.10 -36.83
N ALA A 3 22.91 -2.73 -37.54
CA ALA A 3 22.08 -3.80 -37.01
C ALA A 3 22.93 -5.06 -36.87
N GLU A 4 23.16 -5.50 -35.64
CA GLU A 4 23.70 -6.83 -35.37
C GLU A 4 22.63 -7.87 -35.68
N SER A 5 22.66 -8.39 -36.90
CA SER A 5 21.96 -9.62 -37.26
C SER A 5 22.64 -10.79 -36.54
N VAL A 6 22.05 -11.25 -35.45
CA VAL A 6 22.44 -12.49 -34.78
C VAL A 6 22.08 -13.65 -35.71
N SER A 7 22.98 -13.96 -36.64
CA SER A 7 22.97 -15.21 -37.40
C SER A 7 23.35 -16.33 -36.45
N ALA A 8 22.39 -16.78 -35.64
CA ALA A 8 22.52 -18.00 -34.87
C ALA A 8 22.70 -19.16 -35.86
N ALA A 9 23.89 -19.76 -35.85
CA ALA A 9 24.18 -20.98 -36.60
C ALA A 9 23.07 -22.00 -36.32
N ALA A 10 22.30 -22.33 -37.36
CA ALA A 10 21.14 -23.20 -37.29
C ALA A 10 21.60 -24.63 -37.00
N VAL A 11 21.71 -24.97 -35.72
CA VAL A 11 21.82 -26.37 -35.28
C VAL A 11 20.57 -27.07 -35.78
N PRO A 12 20.69 -28.10 -36.65
CA PRO A 12 19.52 -28.79 -37.18
C PRO A 12 18.75 -29.43 -36.02
N LEU A 13 17.52 -28.97 -35.82
CA LEU A 13 16.64 -29.47 -34.78
C LEU A 13 16.32 -30.93 -35.07
N THR A 14 16.60 -31.80 -34.10
CA THR A 14 16.22 -33.21 -34.20
C THR A 14 14.70 -33.33 -34.19
N PRO A 15 14.11 -34.35 -34.84
CA PRO A 15 12.65 -34.50 -34.94
C PRO A 15 11.97 -34.52 -33.56
N LYS A 16 12.61 -35.13 -32.55
CA LYS A 16 12.14 -35.11 -31.15
C LYS A 16 12.01 -33.71 -30.57
N LYS A 17 12.95 -32.80 -30.87
CA LYS A 17 12.88 -31.41 -30.40
C LYS A 17 11.78 -30.63 -31.11
N LEU A 18 11.48 -30.96 -32.37
CA LEU A 18 10.37 -30.32 -33.10
C LEU A 18 9.01 -30.75 -32.53
N GLU A 19 8.85 -32.02 -32.18
CA GLU A 19 7.66 -32.53 -31.47
C GLU A 19 7.49 -31.83 -30.11
N GLU A 20 8.58 -31.73 -29.34
CA GLU A 20 8.59 -31.04 -28.05
C GLU A 20 8.22 -29.55 -28.19
N ILE A 21 8.76 -28.84 -29.18
CA ILE A 21 8.39 -27.45 -29.48
C ILE A 21 6.90 -27.35 -29.82
N ALA A 22 6.37 -28.25 -30.64
CA ALA A 22 4.96 -28.26 -31.00
C ALA A 22 4.04 -28.50 -29.79
N GLU A 23 4.48 -29.28 -28.80
CA GLU A 23 3.76 -29.43 -27.52
C GLU A 23 3.78 -28.15 -26.70
N TYR A 24 4.94 -27.49 -26.58
CA TYR A 24 5.04 -26.22 -25.89
C TYR A 24 4.17 -25.14 -26.53
N GLU A 25 4.07 -25.09 -27.86
CA GLU A 25 3.18 -24.16 -28.56
C GLU A 25 1.70 -24.35 -28.20
N LYS A 26 1.25 -25.59 -27.97
CA LYS A 26 -0.12 -25.86 -27.54
C LYS A 26 -0.39 -25.27 -26.16
N ILE A 27 0.58 -25.39 -25.24
CA ILE A 27 0.48 -24.85 -23.88
C ILE A 27 0.42 -23.32 -23.93
N VAL A 28 1.26 -22.69 -24.76
CA VAL A 28 1.28 -21.23 -24.91
C VAL A 28 -0.06 -20.73 -25.49
N LYS A 29 -0.56 -21.35 -26.57
CA LYS A 29 -1.86 -20.99 -27.16
C LYS A 29 -3.00 -21.15 -26.16
N PHE A 30 -3.02 -22.24 -25.40
CA PHE A 30 -4.01 -22.47 -24.36
C PHE A 30 -3.98 -21.39 -23.27
N ARG A 31 -2.79 -21.00 -22.81
CA ARG A 31 -2.61 -19.89 -21.87
C ARG A 31 -3.16 -18.60 -22.45
N ASP A 32 -2.78 -18.27 -23.67
CA ASP A 32 -3.17 -17.01 -24.31
C ASP A 32 -4.68 -16.95 -24.54
N ASP A 33 -5.32 -18.07 -24.91
CA ASP A 33 -6.77 -18.14 -25.06
C ASP A 33 -7.53 -18.02 -23.72
N ILE A 34 -6.96 -18.53 -22.63
CA ILE A 34 -7.50 -18.29 -21.28
C ILE A 34 -7.36 -16.83 -20.89
N LEU A 35 -6.17 -16.24 -21.08
CA LEU A 35 -5.90 -14.85 -20.70
C LEU A 35 -6.71 -13.85 -21.55
N ALA A 36 -6.91 -14.15 -22.82
CA ALA A 36 -7.77 -13.38 -23.72
C ALA A 36 -9.27 -13.64 -23.48
N GLY A 37 -9.64 -14.59 -22.60
CA GLY A 37 -11.02 -14.93 -22.31
C GLY A 37 -11.77 -15.62 -23.46
N ARG A 38 -11.05 -16.15 -24.46
CA ARG A 38 -11.62 -16.87 -25.60
C ARG A 38 -11.86 -18.35 -25.33
N HIS A 39 -11.31 -18.88 -24.23
CA HIS A 39 -11.46 -20.29 -23.90
C HIS A 39 -12.90 -20.63 -23.48
N PRO A 40 -13.56 -21.62 -24.11
CA PRO A 40 -15.01 -21.85 -23.97
C PRO A 40 -15.45 -22.28 -22.57
N ARG A 41 -14.58 -22.97 -21.83
CA ARG A 41 -14.89 -23.52 -20.49
C ARG A 41 -14.22 -22.78 -19.34
N ILE A 42 -13.16 -22.01 -19.61
CA ILE A 42 -12.31 -21.41 -18.57
C ILE A 42 -12.42 -19.90 -18.72
N LYS A 43 -13.23 -19.28 -17.86
CA LYS A 43 -13.37 -17.82 -17.77
C LYS A 43 -12.61 -17.35 -16.56
N VAL A 44 -11.34 -16.98 -16.76
CA VAL A 44 -10.59 -16.30 -15.71
C VAL A 44 -11.05 -14.85 -15.72
N LYS A 45 -11.74 -14.43 -14.65
CA LYS A 45 -11.86 -12.99 -14.37
C LYS A 45 -10.46 -12.53 -14.02
N LEU A 46 -9.70 -12.01 -14.98
CA LEU A 46 -8.48 -11.30 -14.64
C LEU A 46 -8.92 -10.12 -13.77
N PRO A 47 -8.56 -10.06 -12.47
CA PRO A 47 -8.70 -8.81 -11.76
C PRO A 47 -7.84 -7.82 -12.54
N SER A 48 -8.43 -6.71 -12.97
CA SER A 48 -7.71 -5.61 -13.65
C SER A 48 -6.62 -4.96 -12.77
N ALA A 49 -6.24 -5.59 -11.67
CA ALA A 49 -5.42 -5.08 -10.59
C ALA A 49 -4.40 -6.12 -10.04
N SER A 50 -4.07 -7.20 -10.75
CA SER A 50 -3.05 -8.15 -10.25
C SER A 50 -1.99 -8.57 -11.27
N LEU A 51 -1.65 -7.72 -12.22
CA LEU A 51 -0.22 -7.44 -12.36
C LEU A 51 0.04 -6.41 -11.28
N SER A 52 0.65 -6.82 -10.17
CA SER A 52 1.23 -5.89 -9.21
C SER A 52 2.37 -5.14 -9.90
N VAL A 53 2.02 -4.25 -10.83
CA VAL A 53 2.78 -3.04 -11.01
C VAL A 53 2.76 -2.44 -9.62
N ILE A 54 3.88 -2.59 -8.91
CA ILE A 54 4.13 -1.85 -7.69
C ILE A 54 3.96 -0.41 -8.14
N ALA A 55 2.79 0.16 -7.91
CA ALA A 55 2.53 1.54 -8.23
C ALA A 55 3.40 2.32 -7.26
N ILE A 56 4.62 2.63 -7.70
CA ILE A 56 5.57 3.41 -6.91
C ILE A 56 4.90 4.76 -6.72
N ASN A 57 4.48 5.01 -5.49
CA ASN A 57 3.90 6.29 -5.13
C ASN A 57 5.07 7.25 -4.91
N PHE A 58 5.46 7.97 -5.96
CA PHE A 58 6.56 8.94 -5.89
C PHE A 58 6.32 10.10 -4.91
N ARG A 59 5.07 10.28 -4.41
CA ARG A 59 4.77 11.25 -3.35
C ARG A 59 5.02 10.70 -1.95
N ALA A 60 5.13 9.39 -1.79
CA ALA A 60 5.40 8.76 -0.50
C ALA A 60 6.87 8.94 -0.12
N ASN A 61 7.13 9.24 1.16
CA ASN A 61 8.49 9.38 1.68
C ASN A 61 8.95 8.03 2.26
N TYR A 62 9.52 7.20 1.39
CA TYR A 62 10.00 5.86 1.75
C TYR A 62 11.14 5.85 2.77
N TYR A 63 11.88 6.95 2.94
CA TYR A 63 12.93 7.08 3.95
C TYR A 63 12.36 7.10 5.36
N LYS A 64 11.22 7.78 5.57
CA LYS A 64 10.48 7.73 6.84
C LYS A 64 9.94 6.34 7.11
N ASP A 65 9.41 5.68 6.07
CA ASP A 65 8.88 4.33 6.21
C ASP A 65 9.96 3.29 6.49
N LEU A 66 11.23 3.58 6.23
CA LEU A 66 12.38 2.75 6.58
C LEU A 66 13.15 3.24 7.82
N ASP A 67 12.73 4.35 8.43
CA ASP A 67 13.42 5.03 9.54
C ASP A 67 14.90 5.34 9.23
N VAL A 68 15.20 5.76 8.01
CA VAL A 68 16.56 6.11 7.54
C VAL A 68 16.61 7.55 7.01
N ASP A 69 17.81 8.15 7.06
CA ASP A 69 18.04 9.49 6.50
C ASP A 69 18.05 9.45 4.96
N PRO A 70 17.48 10.45 4.26
CA PRO A 70 17.58 10.57 2.81
C PRO A 70 19.01 10.51 2.23
N ARG A 71 20.03 10.85 3.02
CA ARG A 71 21.45 10.81 2.65
C ARG A 71 22.12 9.46 2.90
N THR A 72 21.38 8.47 3.38
CA THR A 72 21.91 7.13 3.68
C THR A 72 22.34 6.44 2.39
N LYS A 73 23.53 5.84 2.39
CA LYS A 73 24.03 5.04 1.27
C LYS A 73 23.13 3.82 1.03
N GLU A 74 23.11 3.32 -0.20
CA GLU A 74 22.30 2.17 -0.62
C GLU A 74 22.42 0.95 0.32
N ALA A 75 23.63 0.58 0.72
CA ALA A 75 23.86 -0.52 1.66
C ALA A 75 23.21 -0.32 3.06
N GLY A 76 22.93 0.92 3.47
CA GLY A 76 22.17 1.23 4.67
C GLY A 76 20.67 1.08 4.45
N ILE A 77 20.16 1.50 3.28
CA ILE A 77 18.77 1.35 2.88
C ILE A 77 18.40 -0.13 2.80
N GLU A 78 19.25 -0.96 2.18
CA GLU A 78 19.03 -2.41 2.09
C GLU A 78 18.98 -3.09 3.47
N ARG A 79 19.86 -2.70 4.39
CA ARG A 79 19.88 -3.24 5.75
C ARG A 79 18.61 -2.87 6.51
N ALA A 80 18.16 -1.62 6.41
CA ALA A 80 16.92 -1.16 7.03
C ALA A 80 15.70 -1.90 6.45
N LEU A 81 15.66 -2.09 5.12
CA LEU A 81 14.60 -2.85 4.46
C LEU A 81 14.57 -4.30 4.96
N LYS A 82 15.71 -5.00 4.99
CA LYS A 82 15.80 -6.37 5.51
C LYS A 82 15.33 -6.44 6.96
N ALA A 83 15.74 -5.50 7.80
CA ALA A 83 15.29 -5.42 9.20
C ALA A 83 13.76 -5.25 9.31
N LYS A 84 13.15 -4.35 8.51
CA LYS A 84 11.70 -4.19 8.48
C LYS A 84 10.97 -5.41 7.93
N MET A 85 11.49 -6.05 6.90
CA MET A 85 10.91 -7.30 6.39
C MET A 85 10.88 -8.39 7.45
N VAL A 86 11.95 -8.53 8.23
CA VAL A 86 11.99 -9.48 9.36
C VAL A 86 10.99 -9.08 10.45
N LEU A 87 10.91 -7.80 10.80
CA LEU A 87 10.00 -7.32 11.85
C LEU A 87 8.51 -7.46 11.47
N TYR A 88 8.16 -7.16 10.22
CA TYR A 88 6.79 -7.14 9.73
C TYR A 88 6.39 -8.39 8.93
N SER A 89 7.28 -9.38 8.83
CA SER A 89 6.95 -10.67 8.25
C SER A 89 5.72 -11.26 8.95
N PRO A 90 4.78 -11.87 8.20
CA PRO A 90 3.61 -12.53 8.78
C PRO A 90 3.99 -13.64 9.79
N TYR A 91 5.22 -14.13 9.71
CA TYR A 91 5.76 -15.16 10.60
C TYR A 91 6.55 -14.58 11.79
N SER A 92 6.76 -13.26 11.84
CA SER A 92 7.48 -12.61 12.95
C SER A 92 6.64 -12.57 14.22
N ILE A 93 7.16 -13.12 15.31
CA ILE A 93 6.53 -13.12 16.64
C ILE A 93 6.38 -11.68 17.14
N ASP A 94 7.38 -10.84 16.93
CA ASP A 94 7.38 -9.43 17.33
C ASP A 94 6.44 -8.58 16.48
N GLY A 95 6.35 -8.89 15.18
CA GLY A 95 5.35 -8.30 14.29
C GLY A 95 3.92 -8.57 14.76
N LYS A 96 3.63 -9.80 15.22
CA LYS A 96 2.33 -10.15 15.81
C LYS A 96 2.03 -9.38 17.10
N ARG A 97 3.02 -9.18 17.97
CA ARG A 97 2.88 -8.41 19.22
C ARG A 97 2.57 -6.94 18.97
N LYS A 98 3.30 -6.27 18.06
CA LYS A 98 3.07 -4.85 17.72
C LYS A 98 1.74 -4.60 17.01
N ARG A 99 1.25 -5.56 16.22
CA ARG A 99 -0.10 -5.47 15.60
C ARG A 99 -1.21 -5.58 16.64
N LYS A 100 -1.06 -6.46 17.64
CA LYS A 100 -2.02 -6.60 18.75
C LYS A 100 -2.06 -5.35 19.62
N SER A 101 -0.93 -4.74 19.96
CA SER A 101 -0.92 -3.55 20.82
C SER A 101 -1.59 -2.33 20.17
N LYS A 102 -1.45 -2.16 18.85
CA LYS A 102 -2.08 -1.05 18.13
C LYS A 102 -3.59 -1.22 18.01
N SER A 103 -4.09 -2.43 17.73
CA SER A 103 -5.52 -2.70 17.72
C SER A 103 -6.15 -2.59 19.11
N GLU A 104 -5.41 -2.98 20.15
CA GLU A 104 -5.87 -2.87 21.53
C GLU A 104 -5.90 -1.41 22.03
N SER A 105 -4.93 -0.59 21.64
CA SER A 105 -4.96 0.85 21.94
C SER A 105 -6.14 1.57 21.28
N VAL A 106 -6.46 1.22 20.03
CA VAL A 106 -7.66 1.73 19.33
C VAL A 106 -8.93 1.25 20.04
N ARG A 107 -9.01 -0.04 20.41
CA ARG A 107 -10.14 -0.57 21.20
C ARG A 107 -10.33 0.17 22.51
N ARG A 108 -9.26 0.37 23.30
CA ARG A 108 -9.33 1.10 24.58
C ARG A 108 -9.75 2.56 24.40
N ARG A 109 -9.39 3.20 23.28
CA ARG A 109 -9.85 4.56 22.96
C ARG A 109 -11.35 4.57 22.66
N VAL A 110 -11.81 3.67 21.78
CA VAL A 110 -13.24 3.53 21.44
C VAL A 110 -14.07 3.19 22.67
N GLU A 111 -13.59 2.27 23.52
CA GLU A 111 -14.26 1.87 24.76
C GLU A 111 -14.34 3.02 25.77
N ARG A 112 -13.27 3.81 25.91
CA ARG A 112 -13.28 5.02 26.75
C ARG A 112 -14.25 6.08 26.22
N ASP A 113 -14.30 6.29 24.92
CA ASP A 113 -15.23 7.23 24.29
C ASP A 113 -16.68 6.76 24.45
N TYR A 114 -16.93 5.45 24.36
CA TYR A 114 -18.24 4.84 24.62
C TYR A 114 -18.68 4.99 26.08
N LEU A 115 -17.79 4.72 27.05
CA LEU A 115 -18.10 4.90 28.47
C LEU A 115 -18.33 6.39 28.82
N ARG A 116 -17.55 7.30 28.23
CA ARG A 116 -17.75 8.75 28.38
C ARG A 116 -19.11 9.20 27.80
N ALA A 117 -19.55 8.62 26.69
CA ALA A 117 -20.86 8.91 26.11
C ALA A 117 -22.02 8.41 26.99
N ILE A 118 -21.86 7.24 27.62
CA ILE A 118 -22.81 6.70 28.61
C ILE A 118 -22.89 7.62 29.84
N GLU A 119 -21.74 8.05 30.37
CA GLU A 119 -21.66 8.93 31.54
C GLU A 119 -22.24 10.32 31.26
N ALA A 120 -22.14 10.80 30.02
CA ALA A 120 -22.69 12.08 29.57
C ALA A 120 -24.21 12.08 29.30
N HIS A 121 -24.94 11.00 29.61
CA HIS A 121 -26.39 10.87 29.40
C HIS A 121 -26.86 11.19 27.96
N GLN A 122 -26.03 10.93 26.95
CA GLN A 122 -26.43 10.93 25.55
C GLN A 122 -26.33 9.50 25.02
N VAL A 123 -27.42 8.75 25.19
CA VAL A 123 -27.63 7.46 24.52
C VAL A 123 -28.36 7.74 23.20
N PRO A 124 -27.72 7.64 22.02
CA PRO A 124 -28.46 7.24 20.83
C PRO A 124 -28.89 5.79 21.07
N SER A 125 -30.18 5.53 21.01
CA SER A 125 -30.85 4.29 21.42
C SER A 125 -30.48 3.03 20.63
N ASP A 126 -29.57 3.10 19.66
CA ASP A 126 -29.20 1.96 18.83
C ASP A 126 -27.68 1.72 18.84
N PRO A 127 -27.22 0.50 19.17
CA PRO A 127 -25.82 0.15 18.97
C PRO A 127 -25.52 0.23 17.46
N PRO A 128 -24.42 0.89 17.03
CA PRO A 128 -24.05 0.89 15.63
C PRO A 128 -23.71 -0.54 15.22
N SER A 129 -24.63 -1.16 14.47
CA SER A 129 -24.42 -2.42 13.78
C SER A 129 -23.15 -2.29 12.94
N ALA A 130 -22.17 -3.16 13.21
CA ALA A 130 -20.83 -3.12 12.61
C ALA A 130 -20.80 -3.36 11.08
N ASN A 131 -21.97 -3.47 10.43
CA ASN A 131 -22.08 -3.99 9.08
C ASN A 131 -22.53 -2.98 8.02
N ASN A 132 -22.62 -1.68 8.29
CA ASN A 132 -23.00 -0.74 7.23
C ASN A 132 -22.47 0.70 7.42
N THR A 133 -21.17 0.89 7.18
CA THR A 133 -20.62 2.24 6.89
C THR A 133 -20.80 2.53 5.40
N MET A 134 -22.03 2.84 4.98
CA MET A 134 -22.27 3.53 3.73
C MET A 134 -21.81 4.98 3.90
N LEU A 135 -20.81 5.36 3.11
CA LEU A 135 -20.40 6.73 2.86
C LEU A 135 -21.62 7.56 2.44
N VAL A 136 -22.13 8.41 3.33
CA VAL A 136 -22.86 9.62 2.93
C VAL A 136 -21.97 10.79 3.30
N GLY A 137 -21.35 11.35 2.26
CA GLY A 137 -20.52 12.53 2.36
C GLY A 137 -21.34 13.75 2.76
N VAL A 138 -21.06 14.28 3.95
CA VAL A 138 -21.31 15.68 4.27
C VAL A 138 -19.94 16.30 4.45
N LEU A 139 -19.49 17.01 3.41
CA LEU A 139 -18.30 17.86 3.44
C LEU A 139 -18.57 19.04 4.40
N PRO A 140 -17.75 19.26 5.44
CA PRO A 140 -17.74 20.56 6.10
C PRO A 140 -17.04 21.60 5.21
N PRO A 141 -17.42 22.89 5.32
CA PRO A 141 -16.88 23.95 4.48
C PRO A 141 -15.39 24.16 4.76
N ARG A 142 -14.66 24.31 3.67
CA ARG A 142 -13.22 24.54 3.62
C ARG A 142 -12.92 25.95 4.13
N ALA A 143 -12.62 26.09 5.42
CA ALA A 143 -11.98 27.29 5.96
C ALA A 143 -10.56 27.37 5.39
N GLY A 144 -10.34 28.36 4.53
CA GLY A 144 -9.03 28.64 3.97
C GLY A 144 -8.11 29.32 4.97
N HIS A 145 -6.81 29.28 4.65
CA HIS A 145 -5.80 30.31 4.98
C HIS A 145 -5.46 30.42 6.49
N ASN A 146 -4.23 30.45 6.98
CA ASN A 146 -2.91 30.69 6.43
C ASN A 146 -1.85 30.18 7.42
N ASN A 147 -0.63 30.03 6.90
CA ASN A 147 0.61 30.00 7.67
C ASN A 147 0.67 31.20 8.62
N SER A 148 1.00 30.96 9.89
CA SER A 148 2.10 31.61 10.61
C SER A 148 1.93 31.31 12.10
N ALA A 149 2.77 30.41 12.63
CA ALA A 149 2.87 30.19 14.05
C ALA A 149 3.64 31.36 14.67
N MET A 150 2.96 32.48 14.93
CA MET A 150 3.45 33.43 15.92
C MET A 150 3.08 32.93 17.30
N SER A 151 4.08 32.87 18.16
CA SER A 151 3.92 32.53 19.56
C SER A 151 3.10 33.62 20.26
N TRP A 152 2.27 33.24 21.24
CA TRP A 152 1.51 34.20 22.06
C TRP A 152 2.42 35.25 22.72
N ARG A 153 3.71 34.93 22.90
CA ARG A 153 4.73 35.88 23.39
C ARG A 153 5.05 37.00 22.39
N GLU A 154 5.10 36.70 21.08
CA GLU A 154 5.38 37.71 20.05
C GLU A 154 4.21 38.70 19.89
N GLN A 155 2.97 38.27 20.16
CA GLN A 155 1.79 39.15 20.11
C GLN A 155 1.77 40.18 21.24
N VAL A 156 2.22 39.80 22.45
CA VAL A 156 2.26 40.72 23.60
C VAL A 156 3.40 41.74 23.46
N GLU A 157 4.52 41.33 22.86
CA GLU A 157 5.67 42.22 22.67
C GLU A 157 5.45 43.23 21.53
N ALA A 158 4.66 42.88 20.51
CA ALA A 158 4.24 43.82 19.46
C ALA A 158 3.29 44.90 19.99
N ALA A 159 2.37 44.55 20.89
CA ALA A 159 1.39 45.51 21.44
C ALA A 159 2.03 46.60 22.32
N ASN A 160 3.18 46.32 22.96
CA ASN A 160 3.86 47.27 23.84
C ASN A 160 4.88 48.17 23.14
N ARG A 161 5.07 48.05 21.82
CA ARG A 161 5.95 48.95 21.04
C ARG A 161 5.24 50.17 20.46
N GLU A 162 3.93 50.24 20.53
CA GLU A 162 3.11 51.31 19.94
C GLU A 162 2.39 52.18 20.98
N SER A 163 2.91 52.29 22.21
CA SER A 163 2.44 53.24 23.23
C SER A 163 3.57 54.11 23.77
#